data_AF-A0A6J4VIE6-F1
#
_entry.id   AF-A0A6J4VIE6-F1
#
_cell.length_a   1.000
_cell.length_b   1.000
_cell.length_c   1.000
_cell.angle_alpha   90.00
_cell.angle_beta   90.00
_cell.angle_gamma   90.00
#
_symmetry.space_group_name_H-M   'P 1'
#
loop_
_entity.id
_entity.type
_entity.pdbx_description
1 polymer ?
#
loop_
_entity_poly.entity_id
_entity_poly.type
_entity_poly.pdbx_seq_one_letter_code
_entity_poly.pdbx_strand_id
1 'polypeptide(L)'
;RTQTGSNGTRFPKKGSDLLCQGKLRPYELIHAEKANFPIALMCKALKLARSGYYAWLQRKPSPRTQENQILSQEIQQIHQASRQTYGSPRIHAALVAKGFQVGRQRVVRLMEKLDICARRKRKFKATTDSEHDLPIAQNVLDRDFMALEPDQAWVADMTYIWTTEGWLYLAVIIDLFSRRVVGWSMAEHMRTELALKR
;
A
#
# COMPACT_ATOMS: atom_id res chain seq x y z
N ARG A 1 4.29 64.20 -1.01
CA ARG A 1 3.40 63.03 -1.22
C ARG A 1 4.17 62.01 -2.05
N THR A 2 4.80 61.06 -1.40
CA THR A 2 5.79 60.15 -1.97
C THR A 2 5.11 58.91 -2.54
N GLN A 3 5.36 58.63 -3.82
CA GLN A 3 5.17 57.30 -4.42
C GLN A 3 6.45 56.46 -4.24
N THR A 4 6.28 55.15 -4.09
CA THR A 4 7.09 53.97 -4.53
C THR A 4 6.70 52.83 -3.57
N GLY A 5 6.38 51.61 -3.95
CA GLY A 5 6.69 50.81 -5.13
C GLY A 5 7.23 49.46 -4.65
N SER A 6 6.48 48.38 -4.90
CA SER A 6 6.91 46.97 -5.10
C SER A 6 8.07 46.38 -4.28
N ASN A 7 7.86 45.21 -3.65
CA ASN A 7 8.55 43.99 -4.10
C ASN A 7 8.14 42.74 -3.31
N GLY A 8 7.69 41.73 -4.05
CA GLY A 8 7.52 40.37 -3.57
C GLY A 8 8.83 39.82 -3.02
N THR A 9 8.74 39.22 -1.84
CA THR A 9 9.88 38.63 -1.16
C THR A 9 10.31 37.37 -1.90
N ARG A 10 11.22 37.50 -2.88
CA ARG A 10 11.92 36.36 -3.49
C ARG A 10 12.89 35.81 -2.45
N PHE A 11 12.62 34.58 -2.03
CA PHE A 11 13.49 33.79 -1.16
C PHE A 11 14.81 33.45 -1.87
N PRO A 12 15.96 33.46 -1.18
CA PRO A 12 17.23 32.98 -1.74
C PRO A 12 17.18 31.45 -1.94
N LYS A 13 17.41 31.02 -3.19
CA LYS A 13 17.18 29.65 -3.72
C LYS A 13 18.07 28.51 -3.18
N LYS A 14 19.07 28.75 -2.30
CA LYS A 14 20.10 27.74 -1.98
C LYS A 14 20.12 27.16 -0.57
N GLY A 15 19.12 27.46 0.28
CA GLY A 15 19.00 26.88 1.64
C GLY A 15 17.75 26.03 1.88
N SER A 16 16.84 25.96 0.89
CA SER A 16 15.54 25.29 1.01
C SER A 16 15.61 23.78 0.79
N ASP A 17 16.68 23.27 0.20
CA ASP A 17 16.71 21.88 -0.29
C ASP A 17 16.73 20.83 0.84
N LEU A 18 17.30 21.17 2.01
CA LEU A 18 17.23 20.31 3.20
C LEU A 18 15.83 20.30 3.85
N LEU A 19 14.99 21.32 3.61
CA LEU A 19 13.63 21.39 4.13
C LEU A 19 12.61 20.68 3.22
N CYS A 20 13.01 20.28 2.00
CA CYS A 20 12.15 19.61 1.02
C CYS A 20 12.16 18.08 1.10
N GLN A 21 13.07 17.48 1.87
CA GLN A 21 13.13 16.03 2.08
C GLN A 21 12.48 15.63 3.42
N GLY A 22 11.19 15.94 3.58
CA GLY A 22 10.37 15.31 4.62
C GLY A 22 10.31 16.00 5.99
N LYS A 23 9.18 16.70 6.19
CA LYS A 23 8.27 16.62 7.36
C LYS A 23 8.35 17.57 8.55
N LEU A 24 9.19 18.61 8.59
CA LEU A 24 9.01 19.66 9.62
C LEU A 24 8.97 21.06 9.00
N ARG A 25 7.85 21.76 9.21
CA ARG A 25 7.76 23.20 8.94
C ARG A 25 8.83 23.92 9.76
N PRO A 26 9.37 25.06 9.30
CA PRO A 26 10.51 25.70 9.98
C PRO A 26 10.29 25.98 11.48
N TYR A 27 9.05 26.28 11.89
CA TYR A 27 8.71 26.42 13.32
C TYR A 27 8.57 25.11 14.08
N GLU A 28 8.18 24.01 13.42
CA GLU A 28 8.13 22.67 14.02
C GLU A 28 9.54 22.16 14.34
N LEU A 29 10.50 22.42 13.44
CA LEU A 29 11.91 22.13 13.67
C LEU A 29 12.46 22.92 14.87
N ILE A 30 12.20 24.22 14.92
CA ILE A 30 12.59 25.07 16.07
C ILE A 30 11.96 24.54 17.37
N HIS A 31 10.72 24.05 17.32
CA HIS A 31 10.06 23.54 18.51
C HIS A 31 10.64 22.20 18.97
N ALA A 32 11.03 21.32 18.05
CA ALA A 32 11.66 20.04 18.35
C ALA A 32 13.04 20.23 18.98
N GLU A 33 13.84 21.17 18.46
CA GLU A 33 15.23 21.42 18.86
C GLU A 33 15.40 22.49 19.95
N LYS A 34 14.30 22.98 20.54
CA LYS A 34 14.32 24.07 21.54
C LYS A 34 15.10 23.74 22.82
N ALA A 35 15.32 22.45 23.09
CA ALA A 35 16.09 21.98 24.25
C ALA A 35 17.60 22.01 23.99
N ASN A 36 18.02 21.89 22.73
CA ASN A 36 19.42 21.79 22.33
C ASN A 36 20.00 23.15 21.92
N PHE A 37 19.17 24.04 21.38
CA PHE A 37 19.61 25.34 20.86
C PHE A 37 18.71 26.50 21.32
N PRO A 38 19.26 27.70 21.50
CA PRO A 38 18.45 28.89 21.76
C PRO A 38 17.52 29.21 20.57
N ILE A 39 16.25 29.50 20.86
CA ILE A 39 15.24 29.84 19.83
C ILE A 39 15.70 31.02 18.96
N ALA A 40 16.35 32.02 19.57
CA ALA A 40 16.87 33.19 18.85
C ALA A 40 17.96 32.80 17.83
N LEU A 41 18.81 31.84 18.17
CA LEU A 41 19.86 31.33 17.28
C LEU A 41 19.25 30.60 16.09
N MET A 42 18.30 29.70 16.34
CA MET A 42 17.63 28.95 15.27
C MET A 42 16.77 29.85 14.36
N CYS A 43 16.06 30.83 14.93
CA CYS A 43 15.32 31.82 14.14
C CYS A 43 16.25 32.63 13.23
N LYS A 44 17.43 33.03 13.73
CA LYS A 44 18.44 33.74 12.95
C LYS A 44 19.01 32.86 11.83
N ALA A 45 19.34 31.61 12.15
CA ALA A 45 19.88 30.64 11.19
C ALA A 45 18.88 30.34 10.06
N LEU A 46 17.59 30.19 10.39
CA LEU A 46 16.52 29.93 9.43
C LEU A 46 15.92 31.20 8.79
N LYS A 47 16.45 32.40 9.12
CA LYS A 47 15.97 33.70 8.65
C LYS A 47 14.48 33.94 8.91
N LEU A 48 14.01 33.56 10.10
CA LEU A 48 12.62 33.71 10.56
C LEU A 48 12.50 34.78 11.65
N ALA A 49 11.35 35.45 11.70
CA ALA A 49 11.03 36.34 12.81
C ALA A 49 10.72 35.56 14.09
N ARG A 50 11.33 35.95 15.22
CA ARG A 50 11.09 35.35 16.54
C ARG A 50 9.63 35.47 16.99
N SER A 51 8.98 36.60 16.69
CA SER A 51 7.55 36.81 16.95
C SER A 51 6.67 35.78 16.23
N GLY A 52 7.07 35.37 15.02
CA GLY A 52 6.37 34.34 14.25
C GLY A 52 6.39 32.96 14.91
N TYR A 53 7.48 32.61 15.60
CA TYR A 53 7.54 31.35 16.37
C TYR A 53 6.54 31.33 17.52
N TYR A 54 6.49 32.39 18.33
CA TYR A 54 5.53 32.47 19.43
C TYR A 54 4.07 32.61 18.94
N ALA A 55 3.84 33.32 17.84
CA ALA A 55 2.53 33.37 17.19
C ALA A 55 2.10 32.01 16.65
N TRP A 56 3.04 31.21 16.11
CA TRP A 56 2.80 29.83 15.71
C TRP A 56 2.48 28.93 16.91
N LEU A 57 3.21 29.09 18.03
CA LEU A 57 2.99 28.34 19.27
C LEU A 57 1.59 28.59 19.85
N GLN A 58 1.11 29.83 19.80
CA GLN A 58 -0.22 30.21 20.30
C GLN A 58 -1.35 30.01 19.28
N ARG A 59 -1.03 29.54 18.06
CA ARG A 59 -2.02 29.44 16.98
C ARG A 59 -3.00 28.30 17.26
N LYS A 60 -4.25 28.66 17.55
CA LYS A 60 -5.34 27.69 17.66
C LYS A 60 -5.55 26.95 16.32
N PRO A 61 -5.95 25.66 16.34
CA PRO A 61 -6.24 24.92 15.12
C PRO A 61 -7.33 25.62 14.32
N SER A 62 -7.11 25.73 13.00
CA SER A 62 -8.10 26.34 12.11
C SER A 62 -9.44 25.57 12.16
N PRO A 63 -10.59 26.20 11.86
CA PRO A 63 -11.88 25.51 11.81
C PRO A 63 -11.83 24.24 10.95
N ARG A 64 -11.16 24.32 9.79
CA ARG A 64 -10.95 23.18 8.90
C ARG A 64 -10.11 22.06 9.52
N THR A 65 -9.14 22.41 10.37
CA THR A 65 -8.34 21.43 11.11
C THR A 65 -9.19 20.69 12.13
N GLN A 66 -10.05 21.41 12.85
CA GLN A 66 -10.97 20.83 13.83
C GLN A 66 -12.01 19.91 13.15
N GLU A 67 -12.62 20.36 12.05
CA GLU A 67 -13.51 19.51 11.25
C GLU A 67 -12.81 18.23 10.75
N ASN A 68 -11.57 18.35 10.29
CA ASN A 68 -10.81 17.18 9.83
C ASN A 68 -10.49 16.22 10.98
N GLN A 69 -10.34 16.70 12.21
CA GLN A 69 -10.16 15.83 13.38
C GLN A 69 -11.45 15.06 13.65
N ILE A 70 -12.60 15.72 13.65
CA ILE A 70 -13.92 15.09 13.82
C ILE A 70 -14.15 14.03 12.72
N LEU A 71 -13.90 14.39 11.46
CA LEU A 71 -14.05 13.45 10.34
C LEU A 71 -13.07 12.28 10.42
N SER A 72 -11.83 12.52 10.87
CA SER A 72 -10.84 11.45 11.05
C SER A 72 -11.30 10.43 12.09
N GLN A 73 -11.87 10.89 13.20
CA GLN A 73 -12.42 10.02 14.25
C GLN A 73 -13.58 9.18 13.72
N GLU A 74 -14.50 9.78 12.96
CA GLU A 74 -15.61 9.06 12.35
C GLU A 74 -15.17 8.03 11.31
N ILE A 75 -14.16 8.37 10.49
CA ILE A 75 -13.56 7.43 9.53
C ILE A 75 -12.99 6.21 10.25
N GLN A 76 -12.27 6.41 11.36
CA GLN A 76 -11.71 5.32 12.17
C GLN A 76 -12.81 4.42 12.75
N GLN A 77 -13.86 5.02 13.33
CA GLN A 77 -14.98 4.27 13.88
C GLN A 77 -15.69 3.42 12.83
N ILE A 78 -15.99 4.01 11.66
CA ILE A 78 -16.64 3.29 10.54
C ILE A 78 -15.74 2.16 10.04
N HIS A 79 -14.43 2.41 9.88
CA HIS A 79 -13.48 1.41 9.42
C HIS A 79 -13.39 0.23 10.40
N GLN A 80 -13.29 0.51 11.70
CA GLN A 80 -13.25 -0.51 12.74
C GLN A 80 -14.56 -1.32 12.81
N ALA A 81 -15.72 -0.65 12.78
CA ALA A 81 -17.03 -1.30 12.74
C ALA A 81 -17.19 -2.22 11.51
N SER A 82 -16.60 -1.85 10.38
CA SER A 82 -16.59 -2.67 9.15
C SER A 82 -15.59 -3.82 9.16
N ARG A 83 -14.92 -4.10 10.29
CA ARG A 83 -13.80 -5.05 10.39
C ARG A 83 -12.69 -4.75 9.38
N GLN A 84 -12.43 -3.46 9.17
CA GLN A 84 -11.42 -2.94 8.25
C GLN A 84 -11.67 -3.26 6.76
N THR A 85 -12.86 -3.72 6.39
CA THR A 85 -13.15 -4.12 5.00
C THR A 85 -13.51 -2.95 4.09
N TYR A 86 -13.93 -1.81 4.66
CA TYR A 86 -14.40 -0.67 3.87
C TYR A 86 -13.24 0.17 3.35
N GLY A 87 -13.24 0.43 2.05
CA GLY A 87 -12.37 1.42 1.41
C GLY A 87 -13.02 2.80 1.30
N SER A 88 -12.30 3.75 0.73
CA SER A 88 -12.73 5.14 0.61
C SER A 88 -14.13 5.35 0.01
N PRO A 89 -14.62 4.58 -0.99
CA PRO A 89 -15.97 4.77 -1.50
C PRO A 89 -17.05 4.37 -0.49
N ARG A 90 -16.82 3.29 0.28
CA ARG A 90 -17.79 2.78 1.26
C ARG A 90 -17.78 3.62 2.54
N ILE A 91 -16.60 4.08 2.95
CA ILE A 91 -16.48 5.04 4.07
C ILE A 91 -17.16 6.37 3.71
N HIS A 92 -16.96 6.88 2.49
CA HIS A 92 -17.66 8.08 2.02
C HIS A 92 -19.19 7.91 2.08
N ALA A 93 -19.72 6.81 1.55
CA ALA A 93 -21.15 6.52 1.60
C ALA A 93 -21.68 6.45 3.05
N ALA A 94 -20.93 5.81 3.96
CA ALA A 94 -21.30 5.72 5.37
C ALA A 94 -21.29 7.07 6.08
N LEU A 95 -20.32 7.95 5.77
CA LEU A 95 -20.29 9.32 6.29
C LEU A 95 -21.48 10.14 5.80
N VAL A 96 -21.83 10.03 4.52
CA VAL A 96 -23.01 10.71 3.96
C VAL A 96 -24.30 10.20 4.61
N ALA A 97 -24.41 8.88 4.84
CA ALA A 97 -25.55 8.29 5.53
C ALA A 97 -25.67 8.75 7.00
N LYS A 98 -24.54 9.06 7.66
CA LYS A 98 -24.51 9.70 8.99
C LYS A 98 -24.79 11.21 8.96
N GLY A 99 -25.03 11.82 7.80
CA GLY A 99 -25.35 13.24 7.64
C GLY A 99 -24.15 14.16 7.38
N PHE A 100 -22.95 13.63 7.17
CA PHE A 100 -21.77 14.47 6.87
C PHE A 100 -21.73 14.90 5.40
N GLN A 101 -21.56 16.20 5.16
CA GLN A 101 -21.32 16.75 3.82
C GLN A 101 -19.81 16.77 3.51
N VAL A 102 -19.31 15.67 2.96
CA VAL A 102 -17.88 15.49 2.66
C VAL A 102 -17.67 15.03 1.22
N GLY A 103 -16.70 15.64 0.54
CA GLY A 103 -16.27 15.21 -0.80
C GLY A 103 -15.38 13.97 -0.76
N ARG A 104 -15.50 13.09 -1.77
CA ARG A 104 -14.75 11.82 -1.87
C ARG A 104 -13.24 12.00 -1.69
N GLN A 105 -12.65 13.00 -2.34
CA GLN A 105 -11.20 13.27 -2.26
C GLN A 105 -10.73 13.72 -0.86
N ARG A 106 -11.62 14.34 -0.07
CA ARG A 106 -11.32 14.69 1.33
C ARG A 106 -11.23 13.42 2.16
N VAL A 107 -12.12 12.44 1.95
CA VAL A 107 -12.08 11.13 2.62
C VAL A 107 -10.79 10.39 2.27
N VAL A 108 -10.45 10.29 0.97
CA VAL A 108 -9.21 9.62 0.52
C VAL A 108 -7.99 10.21 1.22
N ARG A 109 -7.83 11.54 1.19
CA ARG A 109 -6.70 12.22 1.83
C ARG A 109 -6.64 12.01 3.35
N LEU A 110 -7.78 11.95 4.03
CA LEU A 110 -7.83 11.68 5.46
C LEU A 110 -7.47 10.22 5.75
N MET A 111 -7.96 9.27 4.96
CA MET A 111 -7.60 7.87 5.08
C MET A 111 -6.10 7.64 4.87
N GLU A 112 -5.48 8.27 3.87
CA GLU A 112 -4.03 8.23 3.64
C GLU A 112 -3.25 8.77 4.85
N LYS A 113 -3.69 9.89 5.43
CA LYS A 113 -3.05 10.46 6.63
C LYS A 113 -3.17 9.56 7.87
N LEU A 114 -4.21 8.74 7.94
CA LEU A 114 -4.46 7.82 9.04
C LEU A 114 -3.90 6.42 8.77
N ASP A 115 -3.25 6.21 7.62
CA ASP A 115 -2.77 4.91 7.13
C ASP A 115 -3.89 3.83 7.07
N ILE A 116 -5.10 4.25 6.72
CA ILE A 116 -6.28 3.38 6.65
C ILE A 116 -6.46 2.87 5.24
N CYS A 117 -6.35 1.56 5.06
CA CYS A 117 -6.66 0.86 3.81
C CYS A 117 -7.73 -0.22 4.01
N ALA A 118 -8.42 -0.58 2.92
CA ALA A 118 -9.40 -1.66 2.94
C ALA A 118 -8.70 -3.02 2.97
N ARG A 119 -8.98 -3.82 3.98
CA ARG A 119 -8.52 -5.20 4.06
C ARG A 119 -9.31 -6.06 3.08
N ARG A 120 -8.63 -6.55 2.04
CA ARG A 120 -9.20 -7.52 1.10
C ARG A 120 -9.16 -8.91 1.73
N LYS A 121 -10.29 -9.63 1.77
CA LYS A 121 -10.29 -11.05 2.11
C LYS A 121 -9.51 -11.79 1.00
N ARG A 122 -8.41 -12.46 1.36
CA ARG A 122 -7.73 -13.38 0.43
C ARG A 122 -8.73 -14.47 0.08
N LYS A 123 -9.02 -14.69 -1.21
CA LYS A 123 -9.80 -15.84 -1.64
C LYS A 123 -8.95 -17.07 -1.35
N PHE A 124 -9.24 -17.77 -0.25
CA PHE A 124 -8.70 -19.11 -0.04
C PHE A 124 -9.61 -20.06 -0.83
N LYS A 125 -9.11 -20.58 -1.94
CA LYS A 125 -9.70 -21.75 -2.59
C LYS A 125 -8.82 -22.92 -2.18
N ALA A 126 -9.33 -23.82 -1.35
CA ALA A 126 -8.71 -25.11 -1.12
C ALA A 126 -8.97 -25.95 -2.37
N THR A 127 -7.98 -26.06 -3.24
CA THR A 127 -8.08 -26.90 -4.46
C THR A 127 -7.69 -28.36 -4.16
N THR A 128 -7.00 -28.59 -3.04
CA THR A 128 -6.42 -29.89 -2.68
C THR A 128 -6.99 -30.31 -1.34
N ASP A 129 -7.58 -31.49 -1.29
CA ASP A 129 -7.86 -32.18 -0.05
C ASP A 129 -6.54 -32.78 0.47
N SER A 130 -6.03 -32.22 1.57
CA SER A 130 -4.81 -32.72 2.21
C SER A 130 -5.10 -33.74 3.31
N GLU A 131 -6.38 -33.98 3.65
CA GLU A 131 -6.82 -35.01 4.60
C GLU A 131 -7.27 -36.27 3.85
N HIS A 132 -6.38 -36.81 3.02
CA HIS A 132 -6.63 -38.05 2.29
C HIS A 132 -5.82 -39.23 2.86
N ASP A 133 -6.35 -40.44 2.71
CA ASP A 133 -5.67 -41.68 3.13
C ASP A 133 -4.67 -42.23 2.08
N LEU A 134 -4.43 -41.48 0.99
CA LEU A 134 -3.48 -41.89 -0.05
C LEU A 134 -2.02 -41.74 0.42
N PRO A 135 -1.08 -42.56 -0.11
CA PRO A 135 0.34 -42.45 0.22
C PRO A 135 0.88 -41.05 -0.10
N ILE A 136 1.46 -40.40 0.91
CA ILE A 136 2.11 -39.10 0.75
C ILE A 136 3.58 -39.35 0.41
N ALA A 137 4.00 -38.98 -0.80
CA ALA A 137 5.42 -39.02 -1.16
C ALA A 137 6.21 -38.02 -0.31
N GLN A 138 7.42 -38.40 0.11
CA GLN A 138 8.31 -37.48 0.83
C GLN A 138 8.62 -36.27 -0.06
N ASN A 139 8.46 -35.06 0.49
CA ASN A 139 8.83 -33.83 -0.21
C ASN A 139 10.36 -33.68 -0.23
N VAL A 140 11.01 -34.35 -1.17
CA VAL A 140 12.48 -34.32 -1.35
C VAL A 140 12.97 -32.96 -1.87
N LEU A 141 12.13 -32.28 -2.66
CA LEU A 141 12.48 -30.99 -3.27
C LEU A 141 12.49 -29.84 -2.25
N ASP A 142 11.66 -29.92 -1.20
CA ASP A 142 11.52 -28.92 -0.14
C ASP A 142 11.44 -27.45 -0.62
N ARG A 143 10.77 -27.23 -1.77
CA ARG A 143 10.67 -25.92 -2.45
C ARG A 143 12.01 -25.31 -2.89
N ASP A 144 13.08 -26.09 -2.94
CA ASP A 144 14.30 -25.72 -3.64
C ASP A 144 14.11 -25.95 -5.14
N PHE A 145 13.96 -24.86 -5.89
CA PHE A 145 13.81 -24.91 -7.34
C PHE A 145 15.15 -24.71 -8.08
N MET A 146 16.27 -24.76 -7.36
CA MET A 146 17.59 -24.67 -7.93
C MET A 146 18.05 -26.05 -8.43
N ALA A 147 18.25 -26.16 -9.75
CA ALA A 147 18.87 -27.32 -10.39
C ALA A 147 20.20 -26.89 -11.03
N LEU A 148 21.25 -27.70 -10.86
CA LEU A 148 22.60 -27.39 -11.35
C LEU A 148 22.89 -28.05 -12.70
N GLU A 149 22.15 -29.13 -13.02
CA GLU A 149 22.27 -29.89 -14.27
C GLU A 149 20.88 -30.28 -14.80
N PRO A 150 20.75 -30.58 -16.10
CA PRO A 150 19.50 -31.12 -16.66
C PRO A 150 19.05 -32.39 -15.95
N ASP A 151 17.73 -32.63 -15.91
CA ASP A 151 17.11 -33.88 -15.45
C ASP A 151 17.30 -34.22 -13.96
N GLN A 152 17.73 -33.24 -13.15
CA GLN A 152 17.81 -33.38 -11.70
C GLN A 152 16.46 -33.19 -11.01
N ALA A 153 15.63 -32.29 -11.53
CA ALA A 153 14.31 -32.00 -10.97
C ALA A 153 13.35 -31.51 -12.05
N TRP A 154 12.18 -32.13 -12.11
CA TRP A 154 11.10 -31.76 -13.01
C TRP A 154 9.89 -31.23 -12.22
N VAL A 155 9.23 -30.23 -12.77
CA VAL A 155 7.97 -29.72 -12.22
C VAL A 155 6.86 -29.96 -13.23
N ALA A 156 5.75 -30.50 -12.74
CA ALA A 156 4.55 -30.69 -13.52
C ALA A 156 3.47 -29.69 -13.08
N ASP A 157 2.73 -29.16 -14.05
CA ASP A 157 1.53 -28.36 -13.80
C ASP A 157 0.41 -28.79 -14.76
N MET A 158 -0.84 -28.58 -14.34
CA MET A 158 -2.01 -28.84 -15.16
C MET A 158 -2.85 -27.58 -15.26
N THR A 159 -3.04 -27.12 -16.50
CA THR A 159 -3.81 -25.92 -16.81
C THR A 159 -4.98 -26.25 -17.73
N TYR A 160 -5.89 -25.30 -17.89
CA TYR A 160 -7.04 -25.41 -18.79
C TYR A 160 -7.06 -24.24 -19.77
N ILE A 161 -7.34 -24.55 -21.03
CA ILE A 161 -7.37 -23.62 -22.15
C ILE A 161 -8.81 -23.56 -22.65
N TRP A 162 -9.36 -22.35 -22.75
CA TRP A 162 -10.68 -22.15 -23.36
C TRP A 162 -10.55 -22.18 -24.88
N THR A 163 -11.36 -23.01 -25.53
CA THR A 163 -11.43 -23.11 -27.00
C THR A 163 -12.87 -22.85 -27.46
N THR A 164 -13.08 -22.79 -28.79
CA THR A 164 -14.43 -22.68 -29.37
C THR A 164 -15.28 -23.94 -29.16
N GLU A 165 -14.66 -25.07 -28.86
CA GLU A 165 -15.31 -26.38 -28.68
C GLU A 165 -15.49 -26.74 -27.20
N GLY A 166 -14.85 -25.99 -26.29
CA GLY A 166 -14.94 -26.20 -24.84
C GLY A 166 -13.61 -26.05 -24.11
N TRP A 167 -13.54 -26.61 -22.90
CA TRP A 167 -12.32 -26.63 -22.10
C TRP A 167 -11.38 -27.75 -22.55
N LEU A 168 -10.14 -27.39 -22.88
CA LEU A 168 -9.04 -28.32 -23.09
C LEU A 168 -8.12 -28.32 -21.87
N TYR A 169 -7.88 -29.48 -21.28
CA TYR A 169 -6.96 -29.65 -20.17
C TYR A 169 -5.58 -30.04 -20.69
N LEU A 170 -4.55 -29.32 -20.26
CA LEU A 170 -3.15 -29.49 -20.67
C LEU A 170 -2.32 -29.79 -19.42
N ALA A 171 -1.67 -30.95 -19.39
CA ALA A 171 -0.65 -31.30 -18.41
C ALA A 171 0.74 -31.15 -19.05
N VAL A 172 1.66 -30.46 -18.37
CA VAL A 172 3.01 -30.17 -18.88
C VAL A 172 4.03 -30.50 -17.81
N ILE A 173 5.15 -31.08 -18.22
CA ILE A 173 6.34 -31.34 -17.39
C ILE A 173 7.49 -30.50 -17.93
N ILE A 174 8.12 -29.72 -17.05
CA ILE A 174 9.24 -28.84 -17.36
C ILE A 174 10.47 -29.25 -16.54
N ASP A 175 11.63 -29.26 -17.19
CA ASP A 175 12.92 -29.40 -16.51
C ASP A 175 13.34 -28.09 -15.82
N LEU A 176 13.67 -28.14 -14.53
CA LEU A 176 13.97 -26.93 -13.74
C LEU A 176 15.27 -26.25 -14.17
N PHE A 177 16.25 -27.00 -14.68
CA PHE A 177 17.51 -26.45 -15.16
C PHE A 177 17.33 -25.74 -16.51
N SER A 178 16.90 -26.47 -17.54
CA SER A 178 16.82 -25.97 -18.92
C SER A 178 15.58 -25.13 -19.20
N ARG A 179 14.55 -25.21 -18.32
CA ARG A 179 13.21 -24.63 -18.52
C ARG A 179 12.49 -25.12 -19.78
N ARG A 180 12.94 -26.24 -20.36
CA ARG A 180 12.32 -26.85 -21.53
C ARG A 180 11.19 -27.79 -21.12
N VAL A 181 10.20 -27.90 -21.99
CA VAL A 181 9.13 -28.89 -21.87
C VAL A 181 9.71 -30.26 -22.20
N VAL A 182 9.66 -31.17 -21.23
CA VAL A 182 10.14 -32.56 -21.37
C VAL A 182 9.00 -33.49 -21.79
N GLY A 183 7.77 -33.16 -21.43
CA GLY A 183 6.58 -33.90 -21.82
C GLY A 183 5.31 -33.09 -21.64
N TRP A 184 4.28 -33.43 -22.41
CA TRP A 184 2.96 -32.83 -22.30
C TRP A 184 1.87 -33.80 -22.76
N SER A 185 0.66 -33.60 -22.27
CA SER A 185 -0.54 -34.36 -22.64
C SER A 185 -1.76 -33.46 -22.61
N MET A 186 -2.75 -33.74 -23.45
CA MET A 186 -3.98 -32.95 -23.55
C MET A 186 -5.21 -33.86 -23.57
N ALA A 187 -6.30 -33.42 -22.93
CA ALA A 187 -7.60 -34.10 -22.98
C ALA A 187 -8.75 -33.12 -22.75
N GLU A 188 -9.96 -33.50 -23.16
CA GLU A 188 -11.20 -32.77 -22.86
C GLU A 188 -11.67 -32.94 -21.39
N HIS A 189 -10.90 -33.66 -20.57
CA HIS A 189 -11.23 -33.96 -19.17
C HIS A 189 -10.04 -33.81 -18.21
N MET A 190 -10.33 -33.53 -16.95
CA MET A 190 -9.37 -33.45 -15.84
C MET A 190 -9.28 -34.76 -15.05
N ARG A 191 -9.12 -35.91 -15.73
CA ARG A 191 -8.99 -37.22 -15.06
C ARG A 191 -7.53 -37.59 -14.87
N THR A 192 -7.25 -38.46 -13.90
CA THR A 192 -5.92 -38.94 -13.53
C THR A 192 -5.11 -39.47 -14.72
N GLU A 193 -5.76 -40.08 -15.70
CA GLU A 193 -5.15 -40.61 -16.92
C GLU A 193 -4.41 -39.55 -17.75
N LEU A 194 -4.78 -38.27 -17.62
CA LEU A 194 -4.09 -37.16 -18.30
C LEU A 194 -2.66 -36.98 -17.77
N ALA A 195 -2.46 -37.22 -16.47
CA ALA A 195 -1.18 -36.98 -15.78
C ALA A 195 -0.40 -38.26 -15.45
N LEU A 196 -1.08 -39.40 -15.25
CA LEU A 196 -0.48 -40.65 -14.74
C LEU A 196 -0.72 -41.85 -15.67
N LYS A 197 -0.91 -41.63 -16.98
CA LYS A 197 -1.09 -42.74 -17.93
C LYS A 197 0.10 -43.72 -17.80
N ARG A 198 -0.21 -44.97 -17.42
CA ARG A 198 0.74 -46.09 -17.34
C ARG A 198 1.21 -46.52 -18.72
#